data_AF-A0A9P3UUG4-F1
#
_entry.id   AF-A0A9P3UUG4-F1
#
_cell.length_a   1.000
_cell.length_b   1.000
_cell.length_c   1.000
_cell.angle_alpha   90.00
_cell.angle_beta   90.00
_cell.angle_gamma   90.00
#
_symmetry.space_group_name_H-M   'P 1'
#
loop_
_entity.id
_entity.type
_entity.pdbx_description
1 polymer ?
#
loop_
_entity_poly.entity_id
_entity_poly.type
_entity_poly.pdbx_seq_one_letter_code
_entity_poly.pdbx_strand_id
1 'polypeptide(L)'
;MLARDPLTSAQLPNRSSPPALCFANSGQRHYRSDLNNLANKYRLKLQYEDKCEGPPHNCSWTSTAYINEIPYGSGNSRDKGGARERASKAAVEALESQGYTI
;
A
#
# COMPACT_ATOMS: atom_id res chain seq x y z
N MET A 1 -43.61 8.47 -46.31
CA MET A 1 -42.44 9.35 -46.49
C MET A 1 -42.06 9.84 -45.09
N LEU A 2 -40.93 9.57 -44.45
CA LEU A 2 -39.55 9.28 -44.89
C LEU A 2 -38.85 8.34 -43.87
N ALA A 3 -38.01 7.43 -44.40
CA ALA A 3 -36.72 6.88 -43.91
C ALA A 3 -36.57 6.36 -42.44
N ARG A 4 -36.17 5.11 -42.15
CA ARG A 4 -34.79 4.52 -42.28
C ARG A 4 -33.76 5.48 -41.62
N ASP A 5 -33.04 5.19 -40.54
CA ASP A 5 -32.36 3.98 -40.08
C ASP A 5 -32.02 4.06 -38.56
N PRO A 6 -31.79 2.94 -37.86
CA PRO A 6 -31.25 2.90 -36.50
C PRO A 6 -29.71 2.81 -36.55
N LEU A 7 -29.00 3.88 -36.23
CA LEU A 7 -27.53 3.85 -36.04
C LEU A 7 -27.07 5.15 -35.37
N THR A 8 -26.07 5.04 -34.49
CA THR A 8 -25.35 6.12 -33.75
C THR A 8 -25.85 6.26 -32.31
N SER A 9 -25.13 5.89 -31.25
CA SER A 9 -23.71 5.60 -31.10
C SER A 9 -23.50 4.42 -30.16
N ALA A 10 -22.71 3.46 -30.61
CA ALA A 10 -21.92 2.65 -29.71
C ALA A 10 -21.15 3.60 -28.79
N GLN A 11 -21.50 3.65 -27.51
CA GLN A 11 -20.63 4.21 -26.50
C GLN A 11 -19.50 3.20 -26.29
N LEU A 12 -18.52 3.23 -27.19
CA LEU A 12 -17.18 2.74 -26.89
C LEU A 12 -16.72 3.46 -25.61
N PRO A 13 -16.06 2.78 -24.65
CA PRO A 13 -15.44 3.45 -23.52
C PRO A 13 -14.24 4.27 -24.01
N ASN A 14 -14.49 5.46 -24.54
CA ASN A 14 -13.47 6.47 -24.78
C ASN A 14 -13.13 7.15 -23.46
N ARG A 15 -12.24 6.51 -22.70
CA ARG A 15 -11.16 7.25 -22.02
C ARG A 15 -9.82 6.71 -22.51
N SER A 16 -9.56 7.00 -23.77
CA SER A 16 -8.20 7.16 -24.27
C SER A 16 -7.50 8.21 -23.41
N SER A 17 -6.62 7.75 -22.53
CA SER A 17 -5.31 8.37 -22.30
C SER A 17 -4.47 7.40 -21.47
N PRO A 18 -3.59 6.59 -22.10
CA PRO A 18 -2.39 6.15 -21.44
C PRO A 18 -1.37 7.31 -21.49
N PRO A 19 -0.97 7.93 -20.38
CA PRO A 19 0.33 8.56 -20.33
C PRO A 19 1.36 7.46 -20.15
N ALA A 20 1.97 7.03 -21.26
CA ALA A 20 3.37 6.61 -21.21
C ALA A 20 4.22 7.85 -20.88
N LEU A 21 4.18 8.26 -19.61
CA LEU A 21 5.11 9.19 -19.00
C LEU A 21 5.46 8.59 -17.64
N CYS A 22 6.49 7.74 -17.69
CA CYS A 22 7.51 7.63 -16.67
C CYS A 22 7.37 8.65 -15.52
N PHE A 23 6.70 8.26 -14.44
CA PHE A 23 7.33 8.45 -13.14
C PHE A 23 8.05 7.16 -12.86
N ALA A 24 9.27 7.03 -13.40
CA ALA A 24 10.28 6.28 -12.67
C ALA A 24 10.32 6.95 -11.30
N ASN A 25 9.60 6.39 -10.31
CA ASN A 25 9.63 6.88 -8.95
C ASN A 25 10.98 6.44 -8.36
N SER A 26 12.03 7.10 -8.84
CA SER A 26 13.30 7.40 -8.20
C SER A 26 13.76 6.43 -7.11
N GLY A 27 14.01 5.15 -7.40
CA GLY A 27 14.72 4.25 -6.47
C GLY A 27 14.21 4.21 -5.02
N GLN A 28 12.97 4.62 -4.76
CA GLN A 28 12.41 4.70 -3.42
C GLN A 28 11.90 3.30 -3.10
N ARG A 29 12.62 2.58 -2.22
CA ARG A 29 12.16 1.30 -1.67
C ARG A 29 10.78 1.51 -1.06
N HIS A 30 9.75 0.95 -1.67
CA HIS A 30 8.39 1.03 -1.15
C HIS A 30 8.16 -0.12 -0.17
N TYR A 31 8.63 0.04 1.06
CA TYR A 31 8.54 -1.01 2.10
C TYR A 31 7.14 -1.58 2.25
N ARG A 32 6.10 -0.74 2.12
CA ARG A 32 4.69 -1.17 2.19
C ARG A 32 4.30 -2.07 1.02
N SER A 33 4.75 -1.76 -0.18
CA SER A 33 4.49 -2.55 -1.39
C SER A 33 5.25 -3.88 -1.34
N ASP A 34 6.53 -3.85 -0.94
CA ASP A 34 7.36 -5.04 -0.80
C ASP A 34 6.78 -6.00 0.23
N LEU A 35 6.36 -5.49 1.39
CA LEU A 35 5.71 -6.27 2.44
C LEU A 35 4.38 -6.87 1.96
N ASN A 36 3.60 -6.11 1.18
CA ASN A 36 2.35 -6.62 0.61
C ASN A 36 2.61 -7.73 -0.44
N ASN A 37 3.64 -7.59 -1.26
CA ASN A 37 4.05 -8.61 -2.22
C ASN A 37 4.53 -9.89 -1.51
N LEU A 38 5.36 -9.76 -0.47
CA LEU A 38 5.76 -10.85 0.40
C LEU A 38 4.55 -11.54 1.04
N ALA A 39 3.63 -10.76 1.62
CA ALA A 39 2.44 -11.30 2.25
C ALA A 39 1.60 -12.11 1.25
N ASN A 40 1.39 -11.61 0.04
CA ASN A 40 0.70 -12.38 -1.00
C ASN A 40 1.47 -13.62 -1.45
N LYS A 41 2.78 -13.50 -1.69
CA LYS A 41 3.66 -14.59 -2.15
C LYS A 41 3.67 -15.76 -1.18
N TYR A 42 3.83 -15.46 0.11
CA TYR A 42 3.89 -16.45 1.19
C TYR A 42 2.51 -16.75 1.81
N ARG A 43 1.43 -16.16 1.27
CA ARG A 43 0.04 -16.25 1.78
C ARG A 43 -0.07 -15.88 3.26
N LEU A 44 0.75 -14.93 3.70
CA LEU A 44 0.75 -14.42 5.06
C LEU A 44 -0.35 -13.37 5.24
N LYS A 45 -0.99 -13.38 6.39
CA LYS A 45 -1.99 -12.37 6.75
C LYS A 45 -1.29 -11.15 7.34
N LEU A 46 -1.11 -10.11 6.53
CA LEU A 46 -0.58 -8.83 6.96
C LEU A 46 -1.70 -7.93 7.51
N GLN A 47 -1.57 -7.51 8.76
CA GLN A 47 -2.44 -6.51 9.37
C GLN A 47 -1.62 -5.36 9.91
N TYR A 48 -2.09 -4.14 9.68
CA TYR A 48 -1.53 -2.95 10.29
C TYR A 48 -2.53 -2.43 11.32
N GLU A 49 -2.10 -2.32 12.57
CA GLU A 49 -2.84 -1.62 13.59
C GLU A 49 -2.21 -0.25 13.80
N ASP A 50 -2.97 0.81 13.57
CA ASP A 50 -2.56 2.18 13.88
C ASP A 50 -3.33 2.67 15.10
N LYS A 51 -2.57 3.02 16.14
CA LYS A 51 -3.06 3.63 17.35
C LYS A 51 -2.55 5.06 17.43
N CYS A 52 -3.44 5.96 17.75
CA CYS A 52 -3.15 7.35 17.98
C CYS A 52 -3.30 7.59 19.48
N GLU A 53 -2.20 7.76 20.18
CA GLU A 53 -2.20 7.99 21.62
C GLU A 53 -1.70 9.40 21.91
N GLY A 54 -2.51 10.19 22.62
CA GLY A 54 -2.13 11.50 23.11
C GLY A 54 -3.20 12.58 22.93
N PRO A 55 -2.88 13.82 23.35
CA PRO A 55 -3.73 14.98 23.16
C PRO A 55 -3.87 15.30 21.66
N PRO A 56 -5.02 15.83 21.20
CA PRO A 56 -5.30 16.09 19.79
C PRO A 56 -4.27 16.98 19.07
N HIS A 57 -3.47 17.75 19.82
CA HIS A 57 -2.41 18.63 19.31
C HIS A 57 -1.00 18.03 19.38
N ASN A 58 -0.81 16.86 20.00
CA ASN A 58 0.48 16.16 20.10
C ASN A 58 0.29 14.64 20.08
N CYS A 59 -0.55 14.18 19.16
CA CYS A 59 -0.83 12.75 18.98
C CYS A 59 0.43 12.01 18.51
N SER A 60 0.84 11.00 19.26
CA SER A 60 1.80 10.01 18.76
C SER A 60 1.06 8.94 17.99
N TRP A 61 1.41 8.79 16.72
CA TRP A 61 0.93 7.69 15.90
C TRP A 61 1.87 6.51 16.06
N THR A 62 1.34 5.42 16.58
CA THR A 62 2.02 4.13 16.68
C THR A 62 1.37 3.18 15.69
N SER A 63 2.13 2.67 14.73
CA SER A 63 1.70 1.59 13.85
C SER A 63 2.42 0.31 14.20
N THR A 64 1.69 -0.79 14.29
CA THR A 64 2.24 -2.14 14.46
C THR A 64 1.83 -3.00 13.28
N ALA A 65 2.82 -3.63 12.65
CA ALA A 65 2.66 -4.58 11.57
C ALA A 65 2.63 -6.00 12.15
N TYR A 66 1.48 -6.64 12.04
CA TYR A 66 1.25 -8.02 12.39
C TYR A 66 1.28 -8.88 11.13
N ILE A 67 2.07 -9.95 11.15
CA ILE A 67 2.13 -10.92 10.07
C ILE A 67 1.75 -12.27 10.69
N ASN A 68 0.71 -12.90 10.16
CA ASN A 68 0.20 -14.16 10.70
C ASN A 68 -0.10 -14.09 12.21
N GLU A 69 -0.70 -12.98 12.65
CA GLU A 69 -1.06 -12.68 14.05
C GLU A 69 0.12 -12.41 15.00
N ILE A 70 1.37 -12.48 14.51
CA ILE A 70 2.56 -12.16 15.29
C ILE A 70 2.99 -10.71 14.99
N PRO A 71 3.30 -9.88 15.99
CA PRO A 71 3.86 -8.55 15.77
C PRO A 71 5.32 -8.67 15.30
N TYR A 72 5.57 -8.38 14.04
CA TYR A 72 6.93 -8.43 13.47
C TYR A 72 7.65 -7.09 13.52
N GLY A 73 6.91 -5.99 13.52
CA GLY A 73 7.49 -4.65 13.55
C GLY A 73 6.52 -3.62 14.06
N SER A 74 7.03 -2.63 14.77
CA SER A 74 6.26 -1.46 15.19
C SER A 74 7.05 -0.19 14.90
N GLY A 75 6.32 0.90 14.71
CA GLY A 75 6.88 2.19 14.37
C GLY A 75 6.06 3.30 15.01
N ASN A 76 6.73 4.21 15.70
CA ASN A 76 6.14 5.46 16.16
C ASN A 76 6.52 6.60 15.23
N SER A 77 5.62 7.55 15.04
CA SER A 77 5.87 8.82 14.37
C SER A 77 4.86 9.88 14.81
N ARG A 78 5.11 11.14 14.43
CA ARG A 78 4.15 12.24 14.56
C ARG A 78 3.01 12.15 13.53
N ASP A 79 3.18 11.34 12.50
CA ASP A 79 2.25 11.17 11.39
C ASP A 79 1.92 9.69 11.17
N LYS A 80 0.65 9.39 10.87
CA LYS A 80 0.20 8.02 10.52
C LYS A 80 1.00 7.40 9.36
N GLY A 81 1.35 8.22 8.36
CA GLY A 81 2.14 7.77 7.21
C GLY A 81 3.53 7.30 7.60
N GLY A 82 4.26 8.09 8.39
CA GLY A 82 5.61 7.77 8.84
C GLY A 82 5.66 6.62 9.85
N ALA A 83 4.65 6.53 10.73
CA ALA A 83 4.54 5.43 11.69
C ALA A 83 4.42 4.09 10.96
N ARG A 84 3.51 4.03 9.98
CA ARG A 84 3.30 2.82 9.18
C ARG A 84 4.50 2.47 8.31
N GLU A 85 5.17 3.46 7.73
CA GLU A 85 6.41 3.23 6.97
C GLU A 85 7.51 2.59 7.84
N ARG A 86 7.72 3.11 9.05
CA ARG A 86 8.67 2.54 10.02
C ARG A 86 8.29 1.12 10.41
N ALA A 87 7.00 0.87 10.68
CA ALA A 87 6.49 -0.45 10.99
C ALA A 87 6.71 -1.44 9.84
N SER A 88 6.45 -1.01 8.59
CA SER A 88 6.68 -1.81 7.39
C SER A 88 8.17 -2.13 7.21
N LYS A 89 9.06 -1.14 7.36
CA LYS A 89 10.50 -1.38 7.26
C LYS A 89 10.97 -2.42 8.29
N ALA A 90 10.60 -2.24 9.56
CA ALA A 90 10.97 -3.16 10.63
C ALA A 90 10.45 -4.59 10.36
N ALA A 91 9.21 -4.70 9.86
CA ALA A 91 8.63 -6.00 9.54
C ALA A 91 9.25 -6.66 8.30
N VAL A 92 9.68 -5.88 7.29
CA VAL A 92 10.48 -6.41 6.16
C VAL A 92 11.84 -6.91 6.66
N GLU A 93 12.56 -6.13 7.46
CA GLU A 93 13.85 -6.54 8.04
C GLU A 93 13.71 -7.81 8.90
N ALA A 94 12.63 -7.92 9.67
CA ALA A 94 12.33 -9.12 10.45
C ALA A 94 12.03 -10.33 9.55
N LEU A 95 11.28 -10.16 8.46
CA LEU A 95 11.05 -11.22 7.47
C LEU A 95 12.34 -11.63 6.76
N GLU A 96 13.18 -10.68 6.36
CA GLU A 96 14.50 -10.95 5.77
C GLU A 96 15.38 -11.75 6.75
N SER A 97 15.38 -11.39 8.04
CA SER A 97 16.10 -12.13 9.08
C SER A 97 15.58 -13.55 9.30
N GLN A 98 14.31 -13.83 8.98
CA GLN A 98 13.72 -15.17 9.03
C GLN A 98 13.99 -15.98 7.75
N GLY A 99 14.67 -15.38 6.76
CA GLY A 99 15.01 -16.03 5.49
C GLY A 99 13.97 -15.85 4.39
N TYR A 100 12.99 -14.95 4.55
CA TYR A 100 12.07 -14.58 3.48
C TYR A 100 12.76 -13.60 2.52
N THR A 101 12.68 -13.87 1.21
CA THR A 101 13.33 -13.05 0.17
C THR A 101 12.29 -12.15 -0.51
N ILE A 102 12.60 -10.84 -0.55
CA ILE A 102 11.86 -9.79 -1.28
C ILE A 102 12.09 -9.90 -2.80
#